data_AF-A0A7V6KX35-F1
#
_entry.id   AF-A0A7V6KX35-F1
#
_cell.length_a   1.000
_cell.length_b   1.000
_cell.length_c   1.000
_cell.angle_alpha   90.00
_cell.angle_beta   90.00
_cell.angle_gamma   90.00
#
_symmetry.space_group_name_H-M   'P 1'
#
loop_
_entity.id
_entity.type
_entity.pdbx_description
1 polymer ?
#
loop_
_entity_poly.entity_id
_entity_poly.type
_entity_poly.pdbx_seq_one_letter_code
_entity_poly.pdbx_strand_id
1 'polypeptide(L)'
;MSIQKISSPVLAVSPRLDETVTSMRPVLSWNNSKGGVGRRTYCLQIDITPDFNSSYLFEQHNIPEKHKISSWRLNVPLKDNCQYFWRVRAEDSQGNKSEWGKEIGGITARFKVDSSYTQDFFGVRVPAVEITASHGSGAERIQDYDEEGFTCWEGVGAKENCWVKFDLGYRAEISCIWLLCGPAGWFKQENEQHDHFSRDSGLEGRLVDYCWQYSDNGIDWHEVPNSQVLGSDAFRMDLVLKPEPVLARYFKIHITRWMGPFPKIYEATFYTRKQPDVPLGENDPYVLIIGTQCSDEKNQHTELRDAVLGLNGHMPLPWKLNVIEIPAYKISFEVLEKMCPKPVAIILTGSGRWGEMMPRFEYNGVFNIIRHSDIPILGVCNGHQLLAQQEELTFVRNIGRRYHAQSIESLFQEDIPPVYIQKYDPIFCGMTNPFFGAQYHSWSIDVMPAGFEVLATSKDSQGTECIEVIKAKDRLIYGTQFHPEKPYPWSLGKMILINFLRMALNEYNKKN
;
A
#
# COMPACT_ATOMS: atom_id res chain seq x y z
N MET A 1 -6.95 -41.48 12.21
CA MET A 1 -6.73 -40.36 11.27
C MET A 1 -5.23 -40.15 11.17
N SER A 2 -4.67 -40.11 9.95
CA SER A 2 -3.25 -39.77 9.76
C SER A 2 -3.02 -38.33 10.23
N ILE A 3 -2.09 -38.11 11.17
CA ILE A 3 -1.72 -36.77 11.61
C ILE A 3 -1.06 -36.09 10.41
N GLN A 4 -1.69 -35.05 9.87
CA GLN A 4 -1.10 -34.27 8.78
C GLN A 4 0.17 -33.58 9.30
N LYS A 5 1.27 -33.71 8.54
CA LYS A 5 2.53 -33.01 8.83
C LYS A 5 2.27 -31.50 8.94
N ILE A 6 2.88 -30.85 9.93
CA ILE A 6 2.82 -29.39 10.06
C ILE A 6 3.51 -28.74 8.86
N SER A 7 2.80 -27.83 8.19
CA SER A 7 3.31 -27.08 7.03
C SER A 7 4.13 -25.86 7.47
N SER A 8 5.01 -25.36 6.61
CA SER A 8 5.74 -24.12 6.83
C SER A 8 4.78 -22.91 6.79
N PRO A 9 5.03 -21.85 7.57
CA PRO A 9 4.30 -20.59 7.44
C PRO A 9 4.58 -19.95 6.07
N VAL A 10 3.69 -19.09 5.56
CA VAL A 10 3.90 -18.36 4.31
C VAL A 10 4.14 -16.87 4.60
N LEU A 11 5.27 -16.35 4.14
CA LEU A 11 5.70 -14.97 4.40
C LEU A 11 5.08 -13.99 3.41
N ALA A 12 3.76 -13.89 3.39
CA ALA A 12 3.00 -13.17 2.36
C ALA A 12 2.33 -11.88 2.83
N VAL A 13 2.67 -11.35 4.00
CA VAL A 13 1.95 -10.20 4.58
C VAL A 13 2.85 -8.96 4.66
N SER A 14 3.69 -8.82 5.68
CA SER A 14 4.62 -7.70 5.80
C SER A 14 5.62 -7.98 6.93
N PRO A 15 6.90 -7.59 6.85
CA PRO A 15 7.55 -7.01 5.67
C PRO A 15 7.73 -8.04 4.55
N ARG A 16 7.28 -7.70 3.34
CA ARG A 16 7.50 -8.53 2.14
C ARG A 16 8.94 -8.37 1.63
N LEU A 17 9.32 -9.24 0.71
CA LEU A 17 10.59 -9.16 -0.03
C LEU A 17 10.87 -7.73 -0.54
N ASP A 18 12.00 -7.15 -0.12
CA ASP A 18 12.45 -5.79 -0.48
C ASP A 18 11.54 -4.66 -0.01
N GLU A 19 10.73 -4.87 1.04
CA GLU A 19 9.96 -3.77 1.64
C GLU A 19 10.91 -2.84 2.40
N THR A 20 10.62 -1.54 2.35
CA THR A 20 11.21 -0.60 3.30
C THR A 20 10.26 -0.41 4.47
N VAL A 21 10.74 -0.66 5.69
CA VAL A 21 10.01 -0.39 6.94
C VAL A 21 10.52 0.89 7.59
N THR A 22 9.62 1.67 8.16
CA THR A 22 9.93 3.00 8.73
C THR A 22 10.18 3.00 10.23
N SER A 23 10.14 1.83 10.85
CA SER A 23 10.35 1.66 12.27
C SER A 23 11.52 0.73 12.51
N MET A 24 12.33 1.07 13.50
CA MET A 24 13.35 0.16 14.01
C MET A 24 12.73 -1.02 14.77
N ARG A 25 11.42 -1.00 15.08
CA ARG A 25 10.69 -2.09 15.73
C ARG A 25 9.50 -2.54 14.87
N PRO A 26 9.74 -3.02 13.64
CA PRO A 26 8.67 -3.37 12.72
C PRO A 26 7.77 -4.47 13.28
N VAL A 27 6.55 -4.50 12.78
CA VAL A 27 5.64 -5.64 12.94
C VAL A 27 5.89 -6.62 11.80
N LEU A 28 6.23 -7.86 12.14
CA LEU A 28 6.36 -8.96 11.17
C LEU A 28 5.12 -9.83 11.22
N SER A 29 4.52 -10.11 10.08
CA SER A 29 3.25 -10.80 9.91
C SER A 29 3.35 -11.91 8.85
N TRP A 30 2.69 -13.04 9.08
CA TRP A 30 2.73 -14.21 8.21
C TRP A 30 1.42 -14.99 8.22
N ASN A 31 1.16 -15.72 7.12
CA ASN A 31 0.09 -16.71 7.07
C ASN A 31 0.45 -17.91 7.94
N ASN A 32 -0.52 -18.37 8.72
CA ASN A 32 -0.32 -19.49 9.63
C ASN A 32 -0.05 -20.81 8.92
N SER A 33 0.67 -21.69 9.62
CA SER A 33 0.81 -23.10 9.26
C SER A 33 -0.54 -23.83 9.36
N LYS A 34 -0.74 -24.82 8.47
CA LYS A 34 -1.80 -25.84 8.50
C LYS A 34 -1.23 -27.19 9.00
N GLY A 35 -2.08 -28.10 9.48
CA GLY A 35 -1.68 -29.44 9.98
C GLY A 35 -1.04 -29.44 11.39
N GLY A 36 -0.43 -30.55 11.79
CA GLY A 36 0.16 -30.74 13.13
C GLY A 36 -0.84 -31.13 14.22
N VAL A 37 -0.35 -31.22 15.46
CA VAL A 37 -1.16 -31.58 16.64
C VAL A 37 -1.33 -30.41 17.59
N GLY A 38 -2.58 -30.13 17.99
CA GLY A 38 -2.90 -29.15 19.02
C GLY A 38 -2.61 -27.70 18.60
N ARG A 39 -2.40 -26.84 19.61
CA ARG A 39 -2.15 -25.41 19.38
C ARG A 39 -0.70 -25.20 18.92
N ARG A 40 -0.53 -24.38 17.89
CA ARG A 40 0.79 -24.01 17.35
C ARG A 40 1.33 -22.73 17.99
N THR A 41 2.65 -22.66 18.06
CA THR A 41 3.41 -21.44 18.32
C THR A 41 4.45 -21.24 17.22
N TYR A 42 5.04 -20.05 17.16
CA TYR A 42 6.03 -19.70 16.16
C TYR A 42 7.38 -19.34 16.77
N CYS A 43 8.42 -19.68 16.02
CA CYS A 43 9.78 -19.24 16.24
C CYS A 43 10.19 -18.34 15.08
N LEU A 44 10.56 -17.10 15.37
CA LEU A 44 10.97 -16.06 14.45
C LEU A 44 12.48 -15.83 14.55
N GLN A 45 13.16 -15.70 13.42
CA GLN A 45 14.56 -15.30 13.34
C GLN A 45 14.75 -14.09 12.44
N ILE A 46 15.68 -13.22 12.83
CA ILE A 46 16.14 -12.06 12.04
C ILE A 46 17.66 -12.04 12.05
N ASP A 47 18.26 -11.83 10.88
CA ASP A 47 19.72 -11.73 10.73
C ASP A 47 20.10 -10.71 9.64
N ILE A 48 21.38 -10.34 9.56
CA ILE A 48 21.96 -9.50 8.51
C ILE A 48 22.50 -10.33 7.34
N THR A 49 22.50 -11.66 7.46
CA THR A 49 22.90 -12.60 6.39
C THR A 49 21.76 -13.59 6.08
N PRO A 50 21.61 -14.03 4.82
CA PRO A 50 20.50 -14.90 4.39
C PRO A 50 20.59 -16.35 4.91
N ASP A 51 21.75 -16.74 5.45
CA ASP A 51 22.04 -18.06 6.02
C ASP A 51 21.78 -18.14 7.53
N PHE A 52 21.47 -17.03 8.19
CA PHE A 52 21.10 -16.95 9.61
C PHE A 52 22.18 -17.52 10.55
N ASN A 53 23.44 -17.20 10.30
CA ASN A 53 24.59 -17.67 11.09
C ASN A 53 25.51 -16.53 11.54
N SER A 54 25.09 -15.27 11.39
CA SER A 54 25.92 -14.15 11.76
C SER A 54 25.88 -13.93 13.28
N SER A 55 26.83 -13.15 13.78
CA SER A 55 26.83 -12.71 15.18
C SER A 55 25.61 -11.85 15.57
N TYR A 56 24.80 -11.40 14.61
CA TYR A 56 23.61 -10.58 14.84
C TYR A 56 22.33 -11.42 15.06
N LEU A 57 22.35 -12.74 14.83
CA LEU A 57 21.15 -13.57 14.85
C LEU A 57 20.25 -13.28 16.07
N PHE A 58 19.05 -12.77 15.80
CA PHE A 58 17.99 -12.56 16.77
C PHE A 58 16.96 -13.68 16.66
N GLU A 59 16.52 -14.23 17.80
CA GLU A 59 15.50 -15.26 17.86
C GLU A 59 14.40 -14.91 18.87
N GLN A 60 13.15 -15.11 18.47
CA GLN A 60 11.99 -15.05 19.35
C GLN A 60 11.23 -16.38 19.26
N HIS A 61 10.96 -17.00 20.42
CA HIS A 61 10.24 -18.26 20.53
C HIS A 61 8.84 -18.06 21.12
N ASN A 62 8.02 -19.11 21.04
CA ASN A 62 6.71 -19.21 21.69
C ASN A 62 5.73 -18.09 21.31
N ILE A 63 5.83 -17.57 20.08
CA ILE A 63 4.88 -16.57 19.59
C ILE A 63 3.53 -17.28 19.38
N PRO A 64 2.45 -16.87 20.06
CA PRO A 64 1.17 -17.57 19.97
C PRO A 64 0.53 -17.37 18.59
N GLU A 65 -0.02 -18.45 18.03
CA GLU A 65 -0.83 -18.38 16.81
C GLU A 65 -2.10 -17.52 17.04
N LYS A 66 -2.35 -16.59 16.11
CA LYS A 66 -3.60 -15.79 15.98
C LYS A 66 -4.50 -16.39 14.89
N HIS A 67 -5.70 -15.85 14.69
CA HIS A 67 -6.62 -16.37 13.66
C HIS A 67 -6.14 -16.05 12.23
N LYS A 68 -5.94 -17.08 11.39
CA LYS A 68 -5.45 -17.07 9.99
C LYS A 68 -4.06 -16.45 9.76
N ILE A 69 -3.82 -15.25 10.27
CA ILE A 69 -2.58 -14.49 10.18
C ILE A 69 -2.03 -14.29 11.58
N SER A 70 -0.75 -14.58 11.79
CA SER A 70 -0.03 -14.23 13.01
C SER A 70 0.91 -13.06 12.76
N SER A 71 1.12 -12.25 13.79
CA SER A 71 2.01 -11.10 13.74
C SER A 71 2.77 -10.93 15.05
N TRP A 72 3.94 -10.31 14.96
CA TRP A 72 4.82 -10.03 16.08
C TRP A 72 5.51 -8.68 15.92
N ARG A 73 5.35 -7.80 16.91
CA ARG A 73 6.08 -6.54 16.98
C ARG A 73 7.41 -6.76 17.71
N LEU A 74 8.50 -6.32 17.10
CA LEU A 74 9.81 -6.42 17.76
C LEU A 74 9.86 -5.56 19.02
N ASN A 75 10.42 -6.12 20.08
CA ASN A 75 10.69 -5.45 21.34
C ASN A 75 12.09 -4.78 21.35
N VAL A 76 13.05 -5.35 20.63
CA VAL A 76 14.40 -4.81 20.46
C VAL A 76 14.48 -4.03 19.16
N PRO A 77 15.04 -2.80 19.16
CA PRO A 77 15.20 -2.01 17.94
C PRO A 77 16.30 -2.60 17.05
N LEU A 78 16.01 -2.65 15.75
CA LEU A 78 16.97 -2.87 14.67
C LEU A 78 17.77 -1.58 14.39
N LYS A 79 18.85 -1.70 13.63
CA LYS A 79 19.62 -0.54 13.16
C LYS A 79 18.94 0.08 11.95
N ASP A 80 18.93 1.40 11.93
CA ASP A 80 18.44 2.15 10.78
C ASP A 80 19.40 2.02 9.58
N ASN A 81 18.89 2.28 8.37
CA ASN A 81 19.61 2.16 7.10
C ASN A 81 20.30 0.80 6.88
N CYS A 82 19.72 -0.28 7.42
CA CYS A 82 20.26 -1.63 7.31
C CYS A 82 19.25 -2.57 6.64
N GLN A 83 19.77 -3.53 5.88
CA GLN A 83 18.98 -4.63 5.34
C GLN A 83 19.00 -5.82 6.31
N TYR A 84 17.85 -6.48 6.47
CA TYR A 84 17.67 -7.65 7.31
C TYR A 84 16.99 -8.77 6.55
N PHE A 85 17.36 -10.00 6.86
CA PHE A 85 16.70 -11.23 6.44
C PHE A 85 15.88 -11.77 7.61
N TRP A 86 14.72 -12.35 7.31
CA TRP A 86 13.86 -12.92 8.35
C TRP A 86 13.20 -14.22 7.91
N ARG A 87 12.89 -15.08 8.89
CA ARG A 87 12.16 -16.33 8.68
C ARG A 87 11.38 -16.71 9.91
N VAL A 88 10.30 -17.47 9.73
CA VAL A 88 9.47 -17.98 10.82
C VAL A 88 9.14 -19.44 10.59
N ARG A 89 9.11 -20.26 11.64
CA ARG A 89 8.62 -21.65 11.58
C ARG A 89 7.61 -21.90 12.68
N ALA A 90 6.73 -22.86 12.47
CA ALA A 90 5.75 -23.27 13.44
C ALA A 90 6.24 -24.47 14.24
N GLU A 91 5.77 -24.56 15.48
CA GLU A 91 5.95 -25.69 16.39
C GLU A 91 4.57 -26.06 16.96
N ASP A 92 4.21 -27.35 16.84
CA ASP A 92 2.94 -27.86 17.38
C ASP A 92 3.05 -28.25 18.86
N SER A 93 1.95 -28.70 19.47
CA SER A 93 1.92 -29.01 20.90
C SER A 93 2.71 -30.27 21.29
N GLN A 94 3.24 -31.03 20.33
CA GLN A 94 4.11 -32.18 20.55
C GLN A 94 5.58 -31.85 20.27
N GLY A 95 5.90 -30.59 19.94
CA GLY A 95 7.25 -30.15 19.59
C GLY A 95 7.65 -30.46 18.15
N ASN A 96 6.70 -30.90 17.29
CA ASN A 96 6.99 -31.08 15.87
C ASN A 96 7.15 -29.70 15.22
N LYS A 97 8.26 -29.53 14.49
CA LYS A 97 8.61 -28.27 13.82
C LYS A 97 8.34 -28.36 12.34
N SER A 98 7.81 -27.30 11.76
CA SER A 98 7.76 -27.15 10.32
C SER A 98 9.11 -26.70 9.76
N GLU A 99 9.25 -26.81 8.43
CA GLU A 99 10.30 -26.09 7.71
C GLU A 99 10.14 -24.57 7.92
N TRP A 100 11.24 -23.84 7.75
CA TRP A 100 11.20 -22.39 7.76
C TRP A 100 10.31 -21.86 6.62
N GLY A 101 9.48 -20.88 6.96
CA GLY A 101 8.65 -20.14 6.02
C GLY A 101 9.51 -19.41 5.01
N LYS A 102 8.98 -19.31 3.80
CA LYS A 102 9.64 -18.69 2.65
C LYS A 102 8.70 -17.70 1.98
N GLU A 103 9.30 -16.77 1.26
CA GLU A 103 8.60 -15.93 0.30
C GLU A 103 8.29 -16.69 -0.98
N ILE A 104 7.52 -16.05 -1.87
CA ILE A 104 7.23 -16.56 -3.22
C ILE A 104 8.53 -17.00 -3.90
N GLY A 105 8.48 -18.17 -4.57
CA GLY A 105 9.64 -18.76 -5.23
C GLY A 105 10.67 -19.41 -4.31
N GLY A 106 10.35 -19.52 -3.02
CA GLY A 106 11.22 -20.20 -2.05
C GLY A 106 12.42 -19.36 -1.59
N ILE A 107 12.34 -18.04 -1.80
CA ILE A 107 13.34 -17.04 -1.44
C ILE A 107 13.28 -16.75 0.07
N THR A 108 14.44 -16.43 0.66
CA THR A 108 14.54 -15.91 2.01
C THR A 108 14.02 -14.47 2.04
N ALA A 109 13.00 -14.21 2.88
CA ALA A 109 12.43 -12.87 3.01
C ALA A 109 13.45 -11.88 3.56
N ARG A 110 13.41 -10.65 3.06
CA ARG A 110 14.27 -9.54 3.49
C ARG A 110 13.56 -8.21 3.37
N PHE A 111 13.98 -7.24 4.16
CA PHE A 111 13.48 -5.87 4.16
C PHE A 111 14.59 -4.89 4.55
N LYS A 112 14.41 -3.61 4.23
CA LYS A 112 15.28 -2.51 4.66
C LYS A 112 14.60 -1.74 5.79
N VAL A 113 15.35 -1.40 6.83
CA VAL A 113 14.92 -0.39 7.82
C VAL A 113 15.41 0.96 7.35
N ASP A 114 14.49 1.91 7.19
CA ASP A 114 14.76 3.31 6.85
C ASP A 114 13.71 4.21 7.50
N SER A 115 14.05 4.74 8.68
CA SER A 115 13.14 5.57 9.48
C SER A 115 12.82 6.93 8.86
N SER A 116 13.60 7.35 7.86
CA SER A 116 13.41 8.59 7.11
C SER A 116 12.53 8.42 5.87
N TYR A 117 12.23 7.18 5.48
CA TYR A 117 11.60 6.86 4.20
C TYR A 117 10.26 7.58 3.97
N THR A 118 9.52 7.94 5.02
CA THR A 118 8.24 8.64 4.93
C THR A 118 8.30 10.13 5.27
N GLN A 119 9.50 10.71 5.41
CA GLN A 119 9.68 12.10 5.83
C GLN A 119 9.71 13.07 4.64
N ASP A 120 10.32 12.68 3.52
CA ASP A 120 10.50 13.57 2.37
C ASP A 120 9.54 13.22 1.22
N PHE A 121 8.93 14.22 0.59
CA PHE A 121 8.17 14.02 -0.65
C PHE A 121 9.12 13.82 -1.83
N PHE A 122 9.01 12.70 -2.54
CA PHE A 122 9.97 12.30 -3.57
C PHE A 122 9.70 12.87 -4.98
N GLY A 123 8.87 13.92 -5.06
CA GLY A 123 8.75 14.79 -6.22
C GLY A 123 7.76 14.32 -7.28
N VAL A 124 7.77 14.98 -8.45
CA VAL A 124 6.71 14.87 -9.46
C VAL A 124 7.04 13.79 -10.51
N ARG A 125 6.05 12.94 -10.82
CA ARG A 125 6.12 11.94 -11.90
C ARG A 125 6.39 12.59 -13.26
N VAL A 126 7.18 11.92 -14.09
CA VAL A 126 7.43 12.25 -15.50
C VAL A 126 7.00 11.06 -16.36
N PRO A 127 5.76 11.05 -16.87
CA PRO A 127 5.30 9.95 -17.71
C PRO A 127 6.06 9.94 -19.04
N ALA A 128 6.33 8.74 -19.55
CA ALA A 128 6.82 8.58 -20.91
C ALA A 128 5.68 8.85 -21.90
N VAL A 129 5.96 9.58 -22.98
CA VAL A 129 5.00 9.81 -24.07
C VAL A 129 5.01 8.68 -25.09
N GLU A 130 6.10 7.93 -25.16
CA GLU A 130 6.25 6.75 -26.00
C GLU A 130 7.15 5.72 -25.30
N ILE A 131 6.75 4.45 -25.36
CA ILE A 131 7.52 3.33 -24.84
C ILE A 131 7.68 2.29 -25.94
N THR A 132 8.92 1.90 -26.20
CA THR A 132 9.28 0.94 -27.23
C THR A 132 10.20 -0.11 -26.65
N ALA A 133 10.27 -1.28 -27.25
CA ALA A 133 11.15 -2.36 -26.80
C ALA A 133 11.90 -2.96 -27.99
N SER A 134 13.02 -3.62 -27.70
CA SER A 134 13.78 -4.30 -28.75
C SER A 134 13.02 -5.47 -29.36
N HIS A 135 12.27 -6.19 -28.54
CA HIS A 135 11.45 -7.35 -28.90
C HIS A 135 10.26 -7.47 -27.94
N GLY A 136 9.34 -8.39 -28.27
CA GLY A 136 8.17 -8.68 -27.46
C GLY A 136 6.97 -7.80 -27.79
N SER A 137 6.01 -7.74 -26.87
CA SER A 137 4.77 -6.99 -27.05
C SER A 137 4.33 -6.31 -25.76
N GLY A 138 3.55 -5.23 -25.85
CA GLY A 138 3.02 -4.52 -24.69
C GLY A 138 3.93 -3.46 -24.09
N ALA A 139 4.94 -2.99 -24.82
CA ALA A 139 5.80 -1.89 -24.35
C ALA A 139 4.97 -0.63 -24.07
N GLU A 140 4.02 -0.35 -24.96
CA GLU A 140 3.03 0.73 -24.88
C GLU A 140 2.06 0.59 -23.69
N ARG A 141 2.01 -0.58 -23.06
CA ARG A 141 1.16 -0.87 -21.89
C ARG A 141 1.90 -0.71 -20.57
N ILE A 142 3.20 -0.41 -20.56
CA ILE A 142 3.92 -0.10 -19.32
C ILE A 142 3.44 1.26 -18.81
N GLN A 143 2.64 1.24 -17.75
CA GLN A 143 2.08 2.43 -17.10
C GLN A 143 1.85 2.11 -15.61
N ASP A 144 0.91 2.79 -14.97
CA ASP A 144 0.47 2.46 -13.62
C ASP A 144 -0.12 1.05 -13.55
N TYR A 145 0.49 0.17 -12.74
CA TYR A 145 0.07 -1.22 -12.60
C TYR A 145 -1.43 -1.36 -12.29
N ASP A 146 -2.18 -2.05 -13.14
CA ASP A 146 -3.57 -2.43 -12.85
C ASP A 146 -3.66 -3.86 -12.27
N GLU A 147 -4.69 -4.11 -11.48
CA GLU A 147 -4.89 -5.44 -10.85
C GLU A 147 -5.19 -6.53 -11.88
N GLU A 148 -5.63 -6.14 -13.07
CA GLU A 148 -5.95 -7.03 -14.18
C GLU A 148 -4.68 -7.49 -14.94
N GLY A 149 -3.53 -6.87 -14.67
CA GLY A 149 -2.24 -7.21 -15.28
C GLY A 149 -2.15 -6.85 -16.76
N PHE A 150 -3.04 -6.00 -17.27
CA PHE A 150 -3.05 -5.58 -18.67
C PHE A 150 -1.92 -4.59 -18.97
N THR A 151 -1.42 -3.91 -17.95
CA THR A 151 -0.27 -3.02 -18.01
C THR A 151 1.04 -3.79 -17.94
N CYS A 152 1.38 -4.56 -18.98
CA CYS A 152 2.69 -5.21 -19.03
C CYS A 152 3.28 -5.29 -20.43
N TRP A 153 4.61 -5.12 -20.45
CA TRP A 153 5.46 -5.59 -21.52
C TRP A 153 5.98 -6.99 -21.19
N GLU A 154 5.95 -7.87 -22.19
CA GLU A 154 6.58 -9.18 -22.16
C GLU A 154 7.59 -9.28 -23.31
N GLY A 155 8.86 -9.49 -22.98
CA GLY A 155 9.93 -9.62 -23.95
C GLY A 155 10.00 -11.00 -24.60
N VAL A 156 10.65 -11.12 -25.77
CA VAL A 156 10.82 -12.40 -26.48
C VAL A 156 12.29 -12.64 -26.86
N GLY A 157 12.80 -13.84 -26.57
CA GLY A 157 13.62 -14.64 -27.50
C GLY A 157 15.08 -14.29 -27.80
N ALA A 158 15.69 -13.18 -27.35
CA ALA A 158 17.13 -12.97 -27.55
C ALA A 158 17.79 -12.22 -26.37
N LYS A 159 18.74 -12.89 -25.68
CA LYS A 159 19.49 -12.32 -24.55
C LYS A 159 20.45 -11.20 -24.93
N GLU A 160 20.92 -11.18 -26.18
CA GLU A 160 22.06 -10.35 -26.59
C GLU A 160 21.70 -8.88 -26.87
N ASN A 161 20.42 -8.48 -26.81
CA ASN A 161 20.01 -7.08 -26.99
C ASN A 161 18.59 -6.80 -26.45
N CYS A 162 18.27 -7.22 -25.22
CA CYS A 162 16.94 -7.01 -24.64
C CYS A 162 16.86 -5.63 -23.96
N TRP A 163 15.97 -4.75 -24.42
CA TRP A 163 15.78 -3.44 -23.80
C TRP A 163 14.36 -2.92 -23.92
N VAL A 164 14.00 -2.02 -23.00
CA VAL A 164 12.80 -1.17 -23.08
C VAL A 164 13.25 0.29 -22.99
N LYS A 165 12.80 1.10 -23.93
CA LYS A 165 13.14 2.52 -24.11
C LYS A 165 11.91 3.38 -23.86
N PHE A 166 12.10 4.42 -23.06
CA PHE A 166 11.11 5.41 -22.66
C PHE A 166 11.52 6.77 -23.25
N ASP A 167 10.67 7.35 -24.10
CA ASP A 167 10.78 8.75 -24.53
C ASP A 167 9.91 9.60 -23.61
N LEU A 168 10.52 10.55 -22.90
CA LEU A 168 9.79 11.49 -22.03
C LEU A 168 9.17 12.66 -22.81
N GLY A 169 9.46 12.78 -24.11
CA GLY A 169 8.98 13.84 -25.01
C GLY A 169 9.75 15.16 -24.89
N TYR A 170 10.43 15.37 -23.75
CA TYR A 170 11.26 16.55 -23.47
C TYR A 170 12.42 16.16 -22.53
N ARG A 171 13.43 17.04 -22.41
CA ARG A 171 14.52 16.82 -21.44
C ARG A 171 14.00 17.07 -20.03
N ALA A 172 14.02 16.03 -19.20
CA ALA A 172 13.59 16.09 -17.81
C ALA A 172 14.74 15.71 -16.87
N GLU A 173 14.79 16.35 -15.71
CA GLU A 173 15.74 16.06 -14.65
C GLU A 173 15.18 14.92 -13.78
N ILE A 174 15.66 13.70 -14.01
CA ILE A 174 15.19 12.50 -13.32
C ILE A 174 16.05 12.22 -12.10
N SER A 175 15.42 12.14 -10.94
CA SER A 175 16.04 11.86 -9.65
C SER A 175 15.71 10.48 -9.06
N CYS A 176 14.66 9.83 -9.56
CA CYS A 176 14.30 8.48 -9.15
C CYS A 176 13.63 7.74 -10.32
N ILE A 177 13.87 6.43 -10.39
CA ILE A 177 13.15 5.50 -11.27
C ILE A 177 12.59 4.38 -10.40
N TRP A 178 11.26 4.23 -10.42
CA TRP A 178 10.56 3.09 -9.82
C TRP A 178 10.33 2.02 -10.89
N LEU A 179 10.50 0.75 -10.54
CA LEU A 179 10.34 -0.37 -11.45
C LEU A 179 9.60 -1.53 -10.77
N LEU A 180 8.58 -2.06 -11.43
CA LEU A 180 7.85 -3.26 -11.05
C LEU A 180 7.98 -4.33 -12.15
N CYS A 181 8.53 -5.50 -11.83
CA CYS A 181 8.79 -6.58 -12.78
C CYS A 181 8.36 -7.96 -12.25
N GLY A 182 7.74 -8.79 -13.09
CA GLY A 182 7.38 -10.18 -12.75
C GLY A 182 6.75 -10.41 -11.37
N PRO A 183 5.62 -9.75 -11.00
CA PRO A 183 4.92 -10.02 -9.74
C PRO A 183 4.13 -11.34 -9.80
N ALA A 184 4.16 -12.11 -10.90
CA ALA A 184 3.28 -13.25 -11.21
C ALA A 184 3.01 -14.24 -10.07
N GLY A 185 3.98 -14.51 -9.18
CA GLY A 185 3.74 -15.38 -8.03
C GLY A 185 2.85 -14.80 -6.92
N TRP A 186 2.56 -13.49 -6.94
CA TRP A 186 1.65 -12.83 -5.99
C TRP A 186 0.20 -13.29 -6.16
N PHE A 187 -0.29 -13.35 -7.40
CA PHE A 187 -1.68 -13.71 -7.69
C PHE A 187 -2.06 -15.13 -7.28
N LYS A 188 -1.07 -16.03 -7.12
CA LYS A 188 -1.30 -17.41 -6.64
C LYS A 188 -1.62 -17.48 -5.15
N GLN A 189 -1.23 -16.48 -4.34
CA GLN A 189 -1.43 -16.51 -2.89
C GLN A 189 -2.87 -16.16 -2.47
N GLU A 190 -3.63 -15.47 -3.32
CA GLU A 190 -5.02 -15.10 -3.03
C GLU A 190 -6.05 -16.13 -3.50
N ASN A 191 -5.77 -16.81 -4.62
CA ASN A 191 -6.70 -17.75 -5.23
C ASN A 191 -6.38 -19.20 -4.84
N GLU A 192 -6.65 -19.61 -3.60
CA GLU A 192 -6.64 -21.05 -3.23
C GLU A 192 -7.74 -21.87 -3.93
N GLN A 193 -8.52 -21.31 -4.87
CA GLN A 193 -9.65 -22.05 -5.49
C GLN A 193 -9.60 -22.33 -7.00
N HIS A 194 -8.84 -21.64 -7.86
CA HIS A 194 -9.14 -21.73 -9.31
C HIS A 194 -8.01 -21.86 -10.33
N ASP A 195 -6.78 -22.24 -9.99
CA ASP A 195 -5.83 -22.57 -11.07
C ASP A 195 -5.00 -23.84 -10.84
N HIS A 196 -5.47 -24.95 -11.42
CA HIS A 196 -4.78 -26.23 -11.49
C HIS A 196 -3.77 -26.31 -12.66
N PHE A 197 -3.52 -25.22 -13.42
CA PHE A 197 -2.74 -25.30 -14.67
C PHE A 197 -1.36 -24.63 -14.71
N SER A 198 -0.89 -23.88 -13.70
CA SER A 198 0.40 -23.18 -13.83
C SER A 198 1.59 -23.88 -13.13
N ARG A 199 2.53 -24.40 -13.94
CA ARG A 199 3.86 -24.91 -13.52
C ARG A 199 4.88 -23.79 -13.18
N ASP A 200 4.40 -22.60 -12.82
CA ASP A 200 5.23 -21.39 -12.65
C ASP A 200 5.79 -21.29 -11.22
N SER A 201 7.10 -21.06 -11.12
CA SER A 201 7.89 -20.87 -9.89
C SER A 201 7.47 -19.67 -9.02
N GLY A 202 6.63 -18.77 -9.55
CA GLY A 202 6.25 -17.50 -8.91
C GLY A 202 7.31 -16.40 -9.02
N LEU A 203 8.42 -16.68 -9.69
CA LEU A 203 9.51 -15.75 -9.98
C LEU A 203 9.59 -15.38 -11.46
N GLU A 204 8.76 -15.98 -12.31
CA GLU A 204 8.80 -15.75 -13.75
C GLU A 204 8.58 -14.27 -14.10
N GLY A 205 9.36 -13.76 -15.04
CA GLY A 205 9.32 -12.36 -15.47
C GLY A 205 10.26 -11.43 -14.72
N ARG A 206 10.77 -11.80 -13.54
CA ARG A 206 11.66 -10.92 -12.75
C ARG A 206 12.97 -10.66 -13.46
N LEU A 207 13.44 -9.42 -13.38
CA LEU A 207 14.73 -9.02 -13.94
C LEU A 207 15.86 -9.38 -12.96
N VAL A 208 16.91 -10.02 -13.47
CA VAL A 208 18.03 -10.52 -12.66
C VAL A 208 19.28 -9.68 -12.87
N ASP A 209 19.66 -9.45 -14.13
CA ASP A 209 20.79 -8.60 -14.49
C ASP A 209 20.31 -7.53 -15.46
N TYR A 210 20.52 -6.26 -15.12
CA TYR A 210 20.13 -5.12 -15.95
C TYR A 210 20.93 -3.86 -15.59
N CYS A 211 20.90 -2.87 -16.48
CA CYS A 211 21.40 -1.53 -16.20
C CYS A 211 20.50 -0.48 -16.86
N TRP A 212 20.46 0.73 -16.30
CA TRP A 212 19.78 1.85 -16.92
C TRP A 212 20.76 2.67 -17.75
N GLN A 213 20.28 3.17 -18.88
CA GLN A 213 20.98 4.08 -19.77
C GLN A 213 20.09 5.30 -20.04
N TYR A 214 20.73 6.42 -20.40
CA TYR A 214 20.05 7.65 -20.80
C TYR A 214 20.64 8.20 -22.10
N SER A 215 19.86 9.02 -22.79
CA SER A 215 20.26 9.68 -24.04
C SER A 215 19.49 10.98 -24.27
N ASP A 216 20.12 11.97 -24.90
CA ASP A 216 19.45 13.19 -25.34
C ASP A 216 18.82 13.04 -26.75
N ASN A 217 19.37 12.18 -27.61
CA ASN A 217 18.94 12.01 -29.01
C ASN A 217 18.35 10.62 -29.32
N GLY A 218 18.38 9.70 -28.37
CA GLY A 218 17.90 8.32 -28.53
C GLY A 218 18.85 7.40 -29.30
N ILE A 219 20.04 7.89 -29.67
CA ILE A 219 21.06 7.19 -30.48
C ILE A 219 22.32 6.97 -29.64
N ASP A 220 22.84 8.02 -29.01
CA ASP A 220 24.05 7.97 -28.18
C ASP A 220 23.66 7.70 -26.73
N TRP A 221 24.05 6.53 -26.20
CA TRP A 221 23.63 6.05 -24.89
C TRP A 221 24.76 6.13 -23.88
N HIS A 222 24.43 6.62 -22.68
CA HIS A 222 25.31 6.66 -21.52
C HIS A 222 24.70 5.84 -20.39
N GLU A 223 25.53 5.17 -19.59
CA GLU A 223 25.04 4.47 -18.40
C GLU A 223 24.59 5.45 -17.33
N VAL A 224 23.43 5.18 -16.72
CA VAL A 224 22.98 5.89 -15.52
C VAL A 224 23.90 5.45 -14.35
N PRO A 225 24.52 6.39 -13.61
CA PRO A 225 25.41 6.04 -12.51
C PRO A 225 24.75 5.13 -11.46
N ASN A 226 25.49 4.12 -10.99
CA ASN A 226 25.04 3.15 -9.97
C ASN A 226 23.76 2.37 -10.32
N SER A 227 23.40 2.27 -11.60
CA SER A 227 22.18 1.59 -12.05
C SER A 227 22.37 0.12 -12.41
N GLN A 228 23.61 -0.38 -12.41
CA GLN A 228 23.90 -1.78 -12.72
C GLN A 228 23.45 -2.68 -11.56
N VAL A 229 22.61 -3.65 -11.89
CA VAL A 229 22.09 -4.67 -10.98
C VAL A 229 22.48 -6.04 -11.51
N LEU A 230 23.00 -6.89 -10.62
CA LEU A 230 23.41 -8.27 -10.93
C LEU A 230 22.84 -9.22 -9.88
N GLY A 231 22.29 -10.35 -10.32
CA GLY A 231 21.80 -11.41 -9.45
C GLY A 231 20.54 -11.05 -8.65
N SER A 232 19.76 -10.07 -9.13
CA SER A 232 18.51 -9.68 -8.47
C SER A 232 17.47 -10.80 -8.52
N ASP A 233 16.74 -10.95 -7.43
CA ASP A 233 15.48 -11.70 -7.34
C ASP A 233 14.31 -10.80 -6.90
N ALA A 234 14.52 -9.48 -6.88
CA ALA A 234 13.51 -8.48 -6.58
C ALA A 234 12.46 -8.39 -7.69
N PHE A 235 11.24 -8.01 -7.33
CA PHE A 235 10.16 -7.68 -8.26
C PHE A 235 9.75 -6.21 -8.20
N ARG A 236 10.25 -5.45 -7.22
CA ARG A 236 10.05 -4.01 -7.05
C ARG A 236 11.38 -3.36 -6.70
N MET A 237 11.67 -2.22 -7.33
CA MET A 237 12.96 -1.56 -7.18
C MET A 237 12.82 -0.04 -7.28
N ASP A 238 13.45 0.66 -6.35
CA ASP A 238 13.66 2.10 -6.31
C ASP A 238 15.11 2.46 -6.63
N LEU A 239 15.37 2.96 -7.84
CA LEU A 239 16.66 3.50 -8.21
C LEU A 239 16.70 5.01 -7.92
N VAL A 240 17.18 5.36 -6.73
CA VAL A 240 17.39 6.75 -6.33
C VAL A 240 18.71 7.28 -6.91
N LEU A 241 18.63 8.32 -7.74
CA LEU A 241 19.78 8.96 -8.37
C LEU A 241 20.34 10.05 -7.45
N LYS A 242 21.40 9.71 -6.71
CA LYS A 242 22.14 10.61 -5.80
C LYS A 242 23.65 10.56 -6.12
N PRO A 243 24.38 11.70 -6.00
CA PRO A 243 23.93 13.00 -5.51
C PRO A 243 23.15 13.83 -6.55
N GLU A 244 23.47 13.68 -7.83
CA GLU A 244 22.90 14.51 -8.91
C GLU A 244 21.89 13.72 -9.76
N PRO A 245 20.71 14.30 -10.05
CA PRO A 245 19.76 13.79 -11.04
C PRO A 245 20.36 13.69 -12.45
N VAL A 246 19.74 12.87 -13.31
CA VAL A 246 20.11 12.74 -14.72
C VAL A 246 19.18 13.58 -15.59
N LEU A 247 19.73 14.56 -16.31
CA LEU A 247 18.99 15.36 -17.28
C LEU A 247 19.06 14.72 -18.68
N ALA A 248 17.95 14.13 -19.12
CA ALA A 248 17.88 13.49 -20.44
C ALA A 248 16.44 13.48 -20.96
N ARG A 249 16.27 13.21 -22.26
CA ARG A 249 14.95 12.95 -22.87
C ARG A 249 14.59 11.47 -22.88
N TYR A 250 15.56 10.61 -23.14
CA TYR A 250 15.36 9.19 -23.29
C TYR A 250 16.00 8.42 -22.15
N PHE A 251 15.28 7.42 -21.65
CA PHE A 251 15.79 6.43 -20.72
C PHE A 251 15.59 5.04 -21.30
N LYS A 252 16.48 4.11 -20.99
CA LYS A 252 16.40 2.74 -21.48
C LYS A 252 16.92 1.79 -20.43
N ILE A 253 16.15 0.75 -20.11
CA ILE A 253 16.64 -0.38 -19.33
C ILE A 253 17.17 -1.43 -20.28
N HIS A 254 18.45 -1.79 -20.11
CA HIS A 254 19.10 -2.87 -20.84
C HIS A 254 19.15 -4.12 -19.94
N ILE A 255 18.61 -5.23 -20.41
CA ILE A 255 18.34 -6.43 -19.63
C ILE A 255 19.16 -7.58 -20.20
N THR A 256 19.98 -8.22 -19.38
CA THR A 256 20.87 -9.31 -19.81
C THR A 256 20.51 -10.66 -19.18
N ARG A 257 19.77 -10.66 -18.06
CA ARG A 257 19.25 -11.88 -17.43
C ARG A 257 17.91 -11.66 -16.75
N TRP A 258 17.03 -12.65 -16.82
CA TRP A 258 15.72 -12.70 -16.18
C TRP A 258 15.38 -14.12 -15.71
N MET A 259 14.34 -14.25 -14.88
CA MET A 259 13.80 -15.52 -14.43
C MET A 259 12.64 -15.97 -15.31
N GLY A 260 12.58 -17.26 -15.64
CA GLY A 260 11.53 -17.81 -16.49
C GLY A 260 11.77 -17.62 -17.99
N PRO A 261 10.74 -17.89 -18.82
CA PRO A 261 10.90 -17.87 -20.27
C PRO A 261 11.07 -16.45 -20.83
N PHE A 262 10.43 -15.45 -20.22
CA PHE A 262 10.34 -14.08 -20.75
C PHE A 262 10.51 -13.05 -19.62
N PRO A 263 11.20 -11.91 -19.86
CA PRO A 263 11.23 -10.80 -18.91
C PRO A 263 9.90 -10.03 -18.98
N LYS A 264 9.45 -9.50 -17.84
CA LYS A 264 8.20 -8.74 -17.74
C LYS A 264 8.38 -7.46 -16.96
N ILE A 265 7.95 -6.34 -17.53
CA ILE A 265 7.88 -5.04 -16.85
C ILE A 265 6.42 -4.62 -16.82
N TYR A 266 5.92 -4.32 -15.63
CA TYR A 266 4.54 -3.92 -15.41
C TYR A 266 4.41 -2.41 -15.26
N GLU A 267 5.34 -1.81 -14.50
CA GLU A 267 5.38 -0.38 -14.27
C GLU A 267 6.83 0.10 -14.28
N ALA A 268 7.05 1.25 -14.90
CA ALA A 268 8.29 1.99 -14.81
C ALA A 268 7.96 3.49 -14.75
N THR A 269 8.20 4.10 -13.60
CA THR A 269 7.80 5.49 -13.33
C THR A 269 9.03 6.34 -13.01
N PHE A 270 9.14 7.48 -13.69
CA PHE A 270 10.25 8.43 -13.53
C PHE A 270 9.82 9.59 -12.65
N TYR A 271 10.71 10.11 -11.82
CA TYR A 271 10.41 11.21 -10.90
C TYR A 271 11.46 12.30 -10.98
N THR A 272 11.03 13.56 -10.86
CA THR A 272 11.89 14.73 -10.69
C THR A 272 11.88 15.21 -9.23
N ARG A 273 12.82 16.06 -8.82
CA ARG A 273 12.77 16.74 -7.50
C ARG A 273 11.81 17.93 -7.44
N LYS A 274 11.05 18.21 -8.51
CA LYS A 274 10.11 19.33 -8.53
C LYS A 274 8.96 19.09 -7.55
N GLN A 275 8.39 20.17 -7.04
CA GLN A 275 7.13 20.13 -6.30
C GLN A 275 5.94 20.07 -7.27
N PRO A 276 4.83 19.43 -6.91
CA PRO A 276 3.62 19.43 -7.72
C PRO A 276 3.05 20.85 -7.87
N ASP A 277 2.28 21.05 -8.94
CA ASP A 277 1.53 22.28 -9.12
C ASP A 277 0.48 22.43 -8.01
N VAL A 278 0.27 23.67 -7.56
CA VAL A 278 -0.75 23.98 -6.55
C VAL A 278 -2.10 24.12 -7.26
N PRO A 279 -3.11 23.28 -6.94
CA PRO A 279 -4.44 23.46 -7.51
C PRO A 279 -5.02 24.80 -7.09
N LEU A 280 -5.70 25.48 -8.02
CA LEU A 280 -6.43 26.70 -7.70
C LEU A 280 -7.61 26.35 -6.80
N GLY A 281 -7.64 26.95 -5.62
CA GLY A 281 -8.81 26.89 -4.75
C GLY A 281 -10.00 27.61 -5.38
N GLU A 282 -11.20 27.17 -5.05
CA GLU A 282 -12.42 27.91 -5.37
C GLU A 282 -12.68 28.97 -4.28
N ASN A 283 -13.34 30.07 -4.62
CA ASN A 283 -13.70 31.09 -3.62
C ASN A 283 -14.76 30.60 -2.62
N ASP A 284 -15.52 29.56 -3.00
CA ASP A 284 -16.52 28.92 -2.16
C ASP A 284 -15.86 27.85 -1.26
N PRO A 285 -16.40 27.57 -0.05
CA PRO A 285 -15.92 26.49 0.81
C PRO A 285 -15.91 25.14 0.08
N TYR A 286 -14.81 24.40 0.20
CA TYR A 286 -14.63 23.14 -0.51
C TYR A 286 -13.99 22.06 0.35
N VAL A 287 -14.22 20.80 -0.04
CA VAL A 287 -13.55 19.61 0.51
C VAL A 287 -12.45 19.18 -0.46
N LEU A 288 -11.25 18.93 0.06
CA LEU A 288 -10.16 18.34 -0.70
C LEU A 288 -10.23 16.80 -0.59
N ILE A 289 -10.48 16.12 -1.68
CA ILE A 289 -10.45 14.65 -1.75
C ILE A 289 -9.10 14.23 -2.30
N ILE A 290 -8.32 13.49 -1.49
CA ILE A 290 -7.03 12.95 -1.89
C ILE A 290 -7.21 11.49 -2.29
N GLY A 291 -7.04 11.23 -3.58
CA GLY A 291 -7.14 9.91 -4.18
C GLY A 291 -5.94 9.03 -3.84
N THR A 292 -6.19 7.94 -3.10
CA THR A 292 -5.14 6.96 -2.70
C THR A 292 -4.92 5.87 -3.73
N GLN A 293 -5.56 5.94 -4.90
CA GLN A 293 -5.30 5.08 -6.04
C GLN A 293 -4.57 5.89 -7.13
N CYS A 294 -3.54 5.30 -7.75
CA CYS A 294 -2.59 6.08 -8.55
C CYS A 294 -2.96 6.31 -10.02
N SER A 295 -4.10 5.86 -10.53
CA SER A 295 -4.40 6.05 -11.96
C SER A 295 -4.98 7.44 -12.24
N ASP A 296 -4.47 8.09 -13.29
CA ASP A 296 -5.03 9.32 -13.89
C ASP A 296 -6.44 9.12 -14.51
N GLU A 297 -6.99 7.91 -14.45
CA GLU A 297 -8.35 7.63 -14.91
C GLU A 297 -9.39 8.37 -14.07
N LYS A 298 -9.93 9.42 -14.69
CA LYS A 298 -11.20 10.05 -14.33
C LYS A 298 -12.22 8.95 -14.03
N ASN A 299 -12.48 8.66 -12.75
CA ASN A 299 -13.72 8.06 -12.20
C ASN A 299 -13.52 7.28 -10.88
N GLN A 300 -12.31 7.10 -10.36
CA GLN A 300 -12.11 6.19 -9.21
C GLN A 300 -12.51 6.76 -7.84
N HIS A 301 -12.82 8.06 -7.75
CA HIS A 301 -13.27 8.73 -6.51
C HIS A 301 -14.60 9.49 -6.68
N THR A 302 -15.29 9.27 -7.81
CA THR A 302 -16.58 9.91 -8.12
C THR A 302 -17.60 9.66 -7.02
N GLU A 303 -17.64 8.46 -6.44
CA GLU A 303 -18.62 8.16 -5.40
C GLU A 303 -18.45 9.01 -4.14
N LEU A 304 -17.21 9.27 -3.70
CA LEU A 304 -16.96 10.14 -2.54
C LEU A 304 -17.30 11.59 -2.86
N ARG A 305 -16.91 12.06 -4.06
CA ARG A 305 -17.30 13.38 -4.58
C ARG A 305 -18.82 13.53 -4.63
N ASP A 306 -19.51 12.56 -5.23
CA ASP A 306 -20.96 12.55 -5.41
C ASP A 306 -21.67 12.45 -4.05
N ALA A 307 -21.11 11.68 -3.11
CA ALA A 307 -21.61 11.63 -1.74
C ALA A 307 -21.51 13.01 -1.06
N VAL A 308 -20.37 13.71 -1.17
CA VAL A 308 -20.20 15.06 -0.60
C VAL A 308 -21.12 16.06 -1.28
N LEU A 309 -21.12 16.14 -2.60
CA LEU A 309 -21.96 17.07 -3.36
C LEU A 309 -23.46 16.80 -3.14
N GLY A 310 -23.84 15.52 -3.03
CA GLY A 310 -25.21 15.08 -2.75
C GLY A 310 -25.72 15.47 -1.37
N LEU A 311 -24.84 15.83 -0.42
CA LEU A 311 -25.25 16.35 0.88
C LEU A 311 -25.68 17.83 0.83
N ASN A 312 -25.24 18.61 -0.16
CA ASN A 312 -25.59 20.04 -0.26
C ASN A 312 -27.11 20.28 -0.27
N GLY A 313 -27.90 19.39 -0.86
CA GLY A 313 -29.37 19.49 -0.86
C GLY A 313 -30.04 19.20 0.49
N HIS A 314 -29.30 18.68 1.47
CA HIS A 314 -29.79 18.28 2.79
C HIS A 314 -29.19 19.09 3.94
N MET A 315 -28.31 20.06 3.63
CA MET A 315 -27.68 20.91 4.63
C MET A 315 -28.38 22.28 4.71
N PRO A 316 -28.55 22.86 5.91
CA PRO A 316 -29.10 24.20 6.03
C PRO A 316 -28.17 25.20 5.32
N LEU A 317 -28.77 26.14 4.58
CA LEU A 317 -28.01 27.27 4.01
C LEU A 317 -27.23 27.98 5.13
N PRO A 318 -25.99 28.41 4.88
CA PRO A 318 -25.38 28.61 3.55
C PRO A 318 -24.51 27.43 3.05
N TRP A 319 -24.69 26.21 3.56
CA TRP A 319 -23.72 25.12 3.37
C TRP A 319 -23.78 24.50 1.97
N LYS A 320 -23.05 25.10 1.05
CA LYS A 320 -22.73 24.53 -0.27
C LYS A 320 -21.23 24.26 -0.31
N LEU A 321 -20.86 22.98 -0.27
CA LEU A 321 -19.49 22.52 -0.41
C LEU A 321 -19.20 22.19 -1.87
N ASN A 322 -18.11 22.73 -2.39
CA ASN A 322 -17.51 22.24 -3.63
C ASN A 322 -16.45 21.15 -3.32
N VAL A 323 -15.92 20.51 -4.36
CA VAL A 323 -14.96 19.40 -4.21
C VAL A 323 -13.80 19.62 -5.16
N ILE A 324 -12.58 19.53 -4.63
CA ILE A 324 -11.35 19.44 -5.41
C ILE A 324 -10.77 18.04 -5.20
N GLU A 325 -10.50 17.33 -6.29
CA GLU A 325 -9.90 15.99 -6.28
C GLU A 325 -8.43 16.08 -6.68
N ILE A 326 -7.54 15.43 -5.93
CA ILE A 326 -6.10 15.36 -6.25
C ILE A 326 -5.54 13.96 -5.95
N PRO A 327 -4.76 13.35 -6.84
CA PRO A 327 -4.06 12.09 -6.53
C PRO A 327 -3.01 12.27 -5.42
N ALA A 328 -2.77 11.22 -4.62
CA ALA A 328 -1.79 11.22 -3.54
C ALA A 328 -0.38 11.64 -4.00
N TYR A 329 0.05 11.20 -5.18
CA TYR A 329 1.37 11.53 -5.74
C TYR A 329 1.47 12.97 -6.31
N LYS A 330 0.37 13.74 -6.34
CA LYS A 330 0.34 15.16 -6.75
C LYS A 330 0.14 16.11 -5.56
N ILE A 331 0.10 15.63 -4.32
CA ILE A 331 -0.08 16.46 -3.13
C ILE A 331 1.08 16.31 -2.15
N SER A 332 1.55 17.43 -1.62
CA SER A 332 2.50 17.50 -0.51
C SER A 332 1.96 18.45 0.57
N PHE A 333 2.59 18.43 1.75
CA PHE A 333 2.25 19.40 2.80
C PHE A 333 2.51 20.83 2.33
N GLU A 334 3.58 21.08 1.58
CA GLU A 334 3.90 22.39 1.01
C GLU A 334 2.87 22.84 -0.03
N VAL A 335 2.36 21.92 -0.85
CA VAL A 335 1.27 22.22 -1.79
C VAL A 335 0.01 22.60 -1.03
N LEU A 336 -0.41 21.80 -0.04
CA LEU A 336 -1.55 22.12 0.83
C LEU A 336 -1.34 23.48 1.53
N GLU A 337 -0.11 23.80 1.90
CA GLU A 337 0.22 25.06 2.56
C GLU A 337 0.01 26.28 1.66
N LYS A 338 0.23 26.13 0.36
CA LYS A 338 0.03 27.18 -0.65
C LYS A 338 -1.39 27.27 -1.19
N MET A 339 -2.25 26.28 -0.96
CA MET A 339 -3.65 26.35 -1.36
C MET A 339 -4.37 27.48 -0.62
N CYS A 340 -5.07 28.34 -1.38
CA CYS A 340 -5.82 29.47 -0.86
C CYS A 340 -7.14 29.65 -1.65
N PRO A 341 -8.31 29.71 -0.99
CA PRO A 341 -8.51 29.50 0.46
C PRO A 341 -8.17 28.06 0.87
N LYS A 342 -8.06 27.80 2.19
CA LYS A 342 -7.83 26.44 2.72
C LYS A 342 -9.09 25.58 2.57
N PRO A 343 -8.97 24.25 2.37
CA PRO A 343 -10.13 23.38 2.38
C PRO A 343 -10.80 23.33 3.76
N VAL A 344 -12.12 23.12 3.77
CA VAL A 344 -12.91 22.86 4.97
C VAL A 344 -12.49 21.56 5.65
N ALA A 345 -12.21 20.55 4.83
CA ALA A 345 -11.80 19.23 5.26
C ALA A 345 -10.99 18.53 4.16
N ILE A 346 -10.23 17.53 4.57
CA ILE A 346 -9.54 16.59 3.68
C ILE A 346 -10.20 15.22 3.84
N ILE A 347 -10.47 14.53 2.75
CA ILE A 347 -10.91 13.14 2.76
C ILE A 347 -9.89 12.28 2.00
N LEU A 348 -9.32 11.29 2.67
CA LEU A 348 -8.44 10.29 2.06
C LEU A 348 -9.29 9.09 1.63
N THR A 349 -9.24 8.73 0.34
CA THR A 349 -10.11 7.71 -0.22
C THR A 349 -9.67 6.28 0.12
N GLY A 350 -10.52 5.29 -0.20
CA GLY A 350 -10.08 3.91 -0.34
C GLY A 350 -9.23 3.70 -1.60
N SER A 351 -8.59 2.53 -1.69
CA SER A 351 -7.81 2.10 -2.85
C SER A 351 -8.15 0.64 -3.14
N GLY A 352 -8.24 0.29 -4.43
CA GLY A 352 -8.28 -1.11 -4.85
C GLY A 352 -6.92 -1.78 -4.76
N ARG A 353 -5.82 -1.02 -4.93
CA ARG A 353 -4.48 -1.57 -5.17
C ARG A 353 -3.77 -2.06 -3.90
N TRP A 354 -3.03 -3.15 -4.06
CA TRP A 354 -2.10 -3.67 -3.06
C TRP A 354 -0.92 -2.73 -2.86
N GLY A 355 -0.78 -2.20 -1.65
CA GLY A 355 0.28 -1.25 -1.32
C GLY A 355 1.68 -1.77 -1.65
N GLU A 356 1.91 -3.08 -1.58
CA GLU A 356 3.22 -3.68 -1.85
C GLU A 356 3.66 -3.62 -3.31
N MET A 357 2.72 -3.42 -4.24
CA MET A 357 2.97 -3.25 -5.67
C MET A 357 3.10 -1.78 -6.07
N MET A 358 2.95 -0.86 -5.12
CA MET A 358 2.98 0.58 -5.36
C MET A 358 4.29 1.22 -4.90
N PRO A 359 4.72 2.33 -5.53
CA PRO A 359 5.79 3.18 -5.01
C PRO A 359 5.35 3.85 -3.70
N ARG A 360 5.63 3.20 -2.56
CA ARG A 360 5.14 3.62 -1.22
C ARG A 360 5.56 5.04 -0.84
N PHE A 361 6.67 5.52 -1.36
CA PHE A 361 7.15 6.89 -1.13
C PHE A 361 6.24 7.98 -1.71
N GLU A 362 5.34 7.66 -2.64
CA GLU A 362 4.38 8.64 -3.19
C GLU A 362 3.37 9.12 -2.15
N TYR A 363 3.13 8.32 -1.11
CA TYR A 363 2.23 8.68 -0.01
C TYR A 363 2.89 9.59 1.02
N ASN A 364 4.17 9.93 0.88
CA ASN A 364 4.90 10.75 1.87
C ASN A 364 4.29 12.13 2.04
N GLY A 365 3.79 12.73 0.96
CA GLY A 365 3.04 13.99 1.03
C GLY A 365 1.78 13.85 1.89
N VAL A 366 1.04 12.75 1.72
CA VAL A 366 -0.14 12.42 2.53
C VAL A 366 0.24 12.16 3.99
N PHE A 367 1.32 11.42 4.24
CA PHE A 367 1.81 11.18 5.61
C PHE A 367 2.17 12.48 6.33
N ASN A 368 2.85 13.41 5.65
CA ASN A 368 3.17 14.71 6.21
C ASN A 368 1.92 15.57 6.46
N ILE A 369 0.90 15.50 5.58
CA ILE A 369 -0.40 16.13 5.82
C ILE A 369 -1.06 15.57 7.08
N ILE A 370 -1.09 14.24 7.24
CA ILE A 370 -1.67 13.61 8.43
C ILE A 370 -0.92 14.05 9.70
N ARG A 371 0.42 14.15 9.66
CA ARG A 371 1.23 14.53 10.83
C ARG A 371 1.11 16.00 11.20
N HIS A 372 1.03 16.90 10.22
CA HIS A 372 1.29 18.33 10.45
C HIS A 372 0.10 19.25 10.16
N SER A 373 -0.94 18.79 9.44
CA SER A 373 -2.09 19.63 9.13
C SER A 373 -3.05 19.78 10.32
N ASP A 374 -3.59 20.99 10.48
CA ASP A 374 -4.68 21.33 11.40
C ASP A 374 -6.06 21.29 10.72
N ILE A 375 -6.10 20.94 9.44
CA ILE A 375 -7.34 20.77 8.68
C ILE A 375 -7.99 19.45 9.11
N PRO A 376 -9.31 19.40 9.35
CA PRO A 376 -10.04 18.17 9.60
C PRO A 376 -9.76 17.08 8.53
N ILE A 377 -9.50 15.83 8.95
CA ILE A 377 -9.21 14.71 8.04
C ILE A 377 -10.17 13.53 8.30
N LEU A 378 -10.75 12.97 7.24
CA LEU A 378 -11.44 11.68 7.28
C LEU A 378 -10.71 10.68 6.36
N GLY A 379 -10.18 9.60 6.94
CA GLY A 379 -9.61 8.49 6.17
C GLY A 379 -10.64 7.38 5.93
N VAL A 380 -10.83 6.95 4.68
CA VAL A 380 -11.77 5.88 4.32
C VAL A 380 -11.00 4.67 3.80
N CYS A 381 -11.24 3.47 4.35
CA CYS A 381 -10.61 2.21 3.94
C CYS A 381 -9.07 2.31 3.89
N ASN A 382 -8.44 2.42 2.72
CA ASN A 382 -7.00 2.67 2.63
C ASN A 382 -6.60 4.00 3.28
N GLY A 383 -7.40 5.07 3.13
CA GLY A 383 -7.20 6.32 3.85
C GLY A 383 -7.20 6.15 5.37
N HIS A 384 -8.03 5.24 5.92
CA HIS A 384 -8.01 4.88 7.34
C HIS A 384 -6.71 4.15 7.73
N GLN A 385 -6.22 3.27 6.87
CA GLN A 385 -4.94 2.57 7.05
C GLN A 385 -3.75 3.54 7.00
N LEU A 386 -3.77 4.54 6.11
CA LEU A 386 -2.72 5.57 6.02
C LEU A 386 -2.58 6.39 7.31
N LEU A 387 -3.66 6.59 8.07
CA LEU A 387 -3.59 7.23 9.39
C LEU A 387 -2.72 6.46 10.39
N ALA A 388 -2.61 5.14 10.23
CA ALA A 388 -1.69 4.32 11.00
C ALA A 388 -0.30 4.18 10.36
N GLN A 389 -0.27 3.97 9.05
CA GLN A 389 0.96 3.78 8.29
C GLN A 389 1.88 5.01 8.27
N GLN A 390 1.32 6.21 8.50
CA GLN A 390 2.12 7.42 8.67
C GLN A 390 3.11 7.29 9.82
N GLU A 391 2.82 6.55 10.91
CA GLU A 391 3.84 6.29 11.93
C GLU A 391 4.75 5.13 11.51
N GLU A 392 4.14 4.02 11.09
CA GLU A 392 4.87 2.79 10.77
C GLU A 392 4.14 1.98 9.69
N LEU A 393 4.79 1.78 8.52
CA LEU A 393 4.16 1.11 7.36
C LEU A 393 3.65 -0.30 7.68
N THR A 394 4.26 -0.99 8.64
CA THR A 394 3.92 -2.35 9.10
C THR A 394 2.79 -2.39 10.15
N PHE A 395 2.20 -1.25 10.56
CA PHE A 395 1.09 -1.25 11.52
C PHE A 395 -0.23 -1.79 10.99
N VAL A 396 -0.33 -2.04 9.68
CA VAL A 396 -1.48 -2.67 9.07
C VAL A 396 -1.08 -4.05 8.57
N ARG A 397 -2.06 -4.96 8.53
CA ARG A 397 -1.84 -6.32 8.05
C ARG A 397 -3.03 -6.83 7.27
N ASN A 398 -2.79 -7.82 6.43
CA ASN A 398 -3.84 -8.66 5.88
C ASN A 398 -4.57 -9.41 7.02
N ILE A 399 -5.89 -9.57 6.90
CA ILE A 399 -6.72 -10.27 7.89
C ILE A 399 -7.01 -11.74 7.55
N GLY A 400 -6.43 -12.25 6.45
CA GLY A 400 -6.60 -13.61 5.95
C GLY A 400 -7.95 -13.86 5.27
N ARG A 401 -8.67 -12.79 4.92
CA ARG A 401 -9.98 -12.83 4.22
C ARG A 401 -10.26 -11.49 3.55
N ARG A 402 -11.21 -11.48 2.63
CA ARG A 402 -11.77 -10.27 2.02
C ARG A 402 -13.22 -10.10 2.49
N TYR A 403 -13.60 -8.90 2.88
CA TYR A 403 -15.00 -8.50 3.05
C TYR A 403 -15.48 -7.83 1.76
N HIS A 404 -16.68 -8.19 1.30
CA HIS A 404 -17.30 -7.58 0.13
C HIS A 404 -18.83 -7.76 0.15
N ALA A 405 -19.60 -6.75 0.55
CA ALA A 405 -21.06 -6.85 0.56
C ALA A 405 -21.76 -5.64 -0.07
N GLN A 406 -22.52 -5.92 -1.13
CA GLN A 406 -23.32 -4.94 -1.90
C GLN A 406 -24.82 -5.03 -1.60
N SER A 407 -25.25 -6.07 -0.90
CA SER A 407 -26.66 -6.39 -0.61
C SER A 407 -26.80 -7.01 0.77
N ILE A 408 -28.03 -7.06 1.31
CA ILE A 408 -28.32 -7.75 2.57
C ILE A 408 -27.96 -9.24 2.46
N GLU A 409 -28.20 -9.86 1.29
CA GLU A 409 -27.86 -11.26 1.06
C GLU A 409 -26.35 -11.50 1.13
N SER A 410 -25.55 -10.70 0.42
CA SER A 410 -24.07 -10.81 0.46
C SER A 410 -23.50 -10.48 1.84
N LEU A 411 -24.14 -9.58 2.60
CA LEU A 411 -23.76 -9.29 3.99
C LEU A 411 -23.78 -10.55 4.86
N PHE A 412 -24.80 -11.41 4.70
CA PHE A 412 -24.88 -12.69 5.42
C PHE A 412 -23.97 -13.77 4.82
N GLN A 413 -23.89 -13.88 3.49
CA GLN A 413 -23.05 -14.89 2.83
C GLN A 413 -21.55 -14.70 3.14
N GLU A 414 -21.12 -13.44 3.18
CA GLU A 414 -19.72 -13.07 3.47
C GLU A 414 -19.45 -12.91 4.96
N ASP A 415 -20.39 -13.26 5.87
CA ASP A 415 -20.24 -13.11 7.32
C ASP A 415 -19.67 -11.73 7.70
N ILE A 416 -20.25 -10.66 7.14
CA ILE A 416 -19.84 -9.28 7.45
C ILE A 416 -20.32 -8.96 8.86
N PRO A 417 -19.41 -8.71 9.82
CA PRO A 417 -19.81 -8.42 11.18
C PRO A 417 -20.41 -7.01 11.30
N PRO A 418 -21.40 -6.81 12.18
CA PRO A 418 -21.79 -5.48 12.58
C PRO A 418 -20.65 -4.77 13.32
N VAL A 419 -20.65 -3.44 13.26
CA VAL A 419 -19.69 -2.55 13.92
C VAL A 419 -20.23 -2.16 15.30
N TYR A 420 -19.42 -2.40 16.32
CA TYR A 420 -19.73 -2.11 17.72
C TYR A 420 -18.98 -0.87 18.17
N ILE A 421 -19.73 0.14 18.65
CA ILE A 421 -19.16 1.35 19.23
C ILE A 421 -18.61 1.01 20.62
N GLN A 422 -17.29 1.18 20.78
CA GLN A 422 -16.55 0.94 22.02
C GLN A 422 -16.53 2.20 22.91
N LYS A 423 -16.54 3.38 22.27
CA LYS A 423 -16.53 4.68 22.96
C LYS A 423 -17.44 5.64 22.20
N TYR A 424 -18.39 6.24 22.91
CA TYR A 424 -19.27 7.26 22.30
C TYR A 424 -18.46 8.50 21.90
N ASP A 425 -18.78 9.03 20.72
CA ASP A 425 -18.18 10.23 20.15
C ASP A 425 -19.22 10.90 19.22
N PRO A 426 -19.23 12.25 19.07
CA PRO A 426 -20.14 12.95 18.18
C PRO A 426 -20.16 12.45 16.73
N ILE A 427 -19.09 11.79 16.25
CA ILE A 427 -19.06 11.13 14.95
C ILE A 427 -20.21 10.12 14.76
N PHE A 428 -20.69 9.50 15.85
CA PHE A 428 -21.78 8.52 15.84
C PHE A 428 -23.18 9.11 16.11
N CYS A 429 -23.33 10.43 16.11
CA CYS A 429 -24.62 11.06 16.39
C CYS A 429 -25.73 10.54 15.46
N GLY A 430 -26.81 10.02 16.05
CA GLY A 430 -27.96 9.47 15.31
C GLY A 430 -27.81 8.03 14.82
N MET A 431 -26.74 7.32 15.21
CA MET A 431 -26.50 5.92 14.82
C MET A 431 -26.90 4.95 15.94
N THR A 432 -27.32 3.74 15.57
CA THR A 432 -27.54 2.64 16.53
C THR A 432 -26.21 2.00 16.94
N ASN A 433 -26.20 1.28 18.06
CA ASN A 433 -25.08 0.42 18.47
C ASN A 433 -25.59 -1.00 18.74
N PRO A 434 -25.16 -2.01 17.98
CA PRO A 434 -24.26 -1.92 16.83
C PRO A 434 -24.94 -1.34 15.57
N PHE A 435 -24.15 -1.12 14.52
CA PHE A 435 -24.63 -0.72 13.18
C PHE A 435 -23.91 -1.49 12.08
N PHE A 436 -24.41 -1.41 10.85
CA PHE A 436 -23.71 -1.93 9.67
C PHE A 436 -23.13 -0.80 8.83
N GLY A 437 -21.93 -1.02 8.30
CA GLY A 437 -21.26 -0.18 7.31
C GLY A 437 -20.84 -1.01 6.10
N ALA A 438 -20.68 -0.38 4.95
CA ALA A 438 -20.31 -1.07 3.71
C ALA A 438 -18.81 -1.43 3.72
N GLN A 439 -18.48 -2.71 3.87
CA GLN A 439 -17.10 -3.17 4.02
C GLN A 439 -16.54 -3.80 2.73
N TYR A 440 -15.38 -3.30 2.29
CA TYR A 440 -14.66 -3.73 1.09
C TYR A 440 -13.16 -3.75 1.35
N HIS A 441 -12.69 -4.69 2.17
CA HIS A 441 -11.28 -4.71 2.58
C HIS A 441 -10.77 -6.11 2.93
N SER A 442 -9.46 -6.29 2.81
CA SER A 442 -8.72 -7.49 3.23
C SER A 442 -7.56 -7.16 4.18
N TRP A 443 -7.46 -5.89 4.59
CA TRP A 443 -6.42 -5.34 5.46
C TRP A 443 -7.05 -4.51 6.57
N SER A 444 -6.44 -4.56 7.76
CA SER A 444 -6.85 -3.75 8.89
C SER A 444 -5.63 -3.30 9.69
N ILE A 445 -5.82 -2.27 10.52
CA ILE A 445 -4.82 -1.84 11.50
C ILE A 445 -4.60 -2.97 12.51
N ASP A 446 -3.35 -3.41 12.67
CA ASP A 446 -2.93 -4.40 13.68
C ASP A 446 -2.38 -3.71 14.93
N VAL A 447 -1.63 -2.63 14.76
CA VAL A 447 -1.02 -1.86 15.84
C VAL A 447 -1.57 -0.44 15.81
N MET A 448 -2.21 -0.05 16.91
CA MET A 448 -2.74 1.29 17.07
C MET A 448 -1.59 2.31 17.24
N PRO A 449 -1.55 3.39 16.45
CA PRO A 449 -0.63 4.50 16.67
C PRO A 449 -0.92 5.22 17.99
N ALA A 450 0.12 5.68 18.70
CA ALA A 450 -0.03 6.27 20.03
C ALA A 450 -0.93 7.52 20.10
N GLY A 451 -0.97 8.31 19.01
CA GLY A 451 -1.80 9.52 18.90
C GLY A 451 -3.28 9.27 18.61
N PHE A 452 -3.69 8.00 18.46
CA PHE A 452 -5.05 7.62 18.10
C PHE A 452 -5.72 6.80 19.21
N GLU A 453 -7.04 6.77 19.19
CA GLU A 453 -7.88 5.89 20.00
C GLU A 453 -8.90 5.14 19.13
N VAL A 454 -9.27 3.94 19.58
CA VAL A 454 -10.31 3.13 18.96
C VAL A 454 -11.67 3.61 19.43
N LEU A 455 -12.55 3.88 18.48
CA LEU A 455 -13.93 4.26 18.74
C LEU A 455 -14.91 3.11 18.45
N ALA A 456 -14.62 2.28 17.45
CA ALA A 456 -15.43 1.12 17.10
C ALA A 456 -14.61 -0.03 16.55
N THR A 457 -15.07 -1.25 16.78
CA THR A 457 -14.49 -2.50 16.26
C THR A 457 -15.58 -3.40 15.70
N SER A 458 -15.19 -4.38 14.89
CA SER A 458 -16.05 -5.48 14.47
C SER A 458 -15.36 -6.81 14.75
N LYS A 459 -16.13 -7.88 14.90
CA LYS A 459 -15.61 -9.23 15.10
C LYS A 459 -16.48 -10.24 14.37
N ASP A 460 -15.88 -10.98 13.43
CA ASP A 460 -16.58 -12.01 12.68
C ASP A 460 -16.86 -13.27 13.52
N SER A 461 -17.62 -14.21 12.95
CA SER A 461 -17.99 -15.47 13.63
C SER A 461 -16.79 -16.35 13.99
N GLN A 462 -15.64 -16.14 13.33
CA GLN A 462 -14.40 -16.88 13.52
C GLN A 462 -13.43 -16.18 14.50
N GLY A 463 -13.80 -15.00 14.97
CA GLY A 463 -13.07 -14.22 15.94
C GLY A 463 -12.00 -13.30 15.37
N THR A 464 -12.01 -13.04 14.05
CA THR A 464 -11.20 -11.98 13.42
C THR A 464 -11.73 -10.63 13.88
N GLU A 465 -10.93 -9.90 14.65
CA GLU A 465 -11.25 -8.53 15.04
C GLU A 465 -10.67 -7.53 14.04
N CYS A 466 -11.48 -6.53 13.69
CA CYS A 466 -11.07 -5.38 12.87
C CYS A 466 -11.30 -4.09 13.64
N ILE A 467 -10.33 -3.18 13.55
CA ILE A 467 -10.51 -1.80 13.99
C ILE A 467 -11.31 -1.08 12.91
N GLU A 468 -12.49 -0.59 13.26
CA GLU A 468 -13.45 -0.04 12.29
C GLU A 468 -13.46 1.47 12.27
N VAL A 469 -13.33 2.10 13.45
CA VAL A 469 -13.29 3.57 13.57
C VAL A 469 -12.22 3.97 14.56
N ILE A 470 -11.35 4.90 14.14
CA ILE A 470 -10.34 5.53 14.99
C ILE A 470 -10.50 7.05 14.99
N LYS A 471 -9.95 7.68 16.01
CA LYS A 471 -9.89 9.14 16.16
C LYS A 471 -8.53 9.57 16.68
N ALA A 472 -7.96 10.65 16.15
CA ALA A 472 -6.80 11.29 16.76
C ALA A 472 -7.20 12.00 18.06
N LYS A 473 -6.38 11.87 19.11
CA LYS A 473 -6.71 12.35 20.45
C LYS A 473 -6.93 13.87 20.52
N ASP A 474 -6.09 14.62 19.79
CA ASP A 474 -6.00 16.08 19.92
C ASP A 474 -6.41 16.85 18.65
N ARG A 475 -6.83 16.14 17.59
CA ARG A 475 -7.19 16.73 16.29
C ARG A 475 -8.46 16.12 15.73
N LEU A 476 -9.17 16.87 14.88
CA LEU A 476 -10.38 16.41 14.17
C LEU A 476 -10.00 15.48 13.01
N ILE A 477 -9.36 14.36 13.34
CA ILE A 477 -8.95 13.32 12.40
C ILE A 477 -9.68 12.05 12.79
N TYR A 478 -10.46 11.53 11.86
CA TYR A 478 -11.16 10.26 11.99
C TYR A 478 -10.75 9.33 10.86
N GLY A 479 -10.84 8.02 11.08
CA GLY A 479 -10.78 7.06 10.00
C GLY A 479 -11.85 5.99 10.14
N THR A 480 -12.42 5.54 9.03
CA THR A 480 -13.34 4.40 8.97
C THR A 480 -12.83 3.32 8.03
N GLN A 481 -12.85 2.07 8.46
CA GLN A 481 -12.45 0.93 7.62
C GLN A 481 -13.54 0.59 6.58
N PHE A 482 -14.81 0.80 6.91
CA PHE A 482 -15.93 0.77 5.96
C PHE A 482 -16.02 2.05 5.11
N HIS A 483 -16.81 1.99 4.05
CA HIS A 483 -17.01 3.04 3.04
C HIS A 483 -18.29 3.85 3.33
N PRO A 484 -18.20 5.06 3.92
CA PRO A 484 -19.36 5.90 4.21
C PRO A 484 -20.02 6.52 2.98
N GLU A 485 -19.34 6.54 1.84
CA GLU A 485 -19.82 7.04 0.54
C GLU A 485 -20.82 6.09 -0.14
N LYS A 486 -20.78 4.80 0.19
CA LYS A 486 -21.60 3.79 -0.49
C LYS A 486 -23.09 3.97 -0.12
N PRO A 487 -23.99 4.18 -1.11
CA PRO A 487 -25.37 4.58 -0.86
C PRO A 487 -26.30 3.40 -0.54
N TYR A 488 -25.82 2.38 0.16
CA TYR A 488 -26.63 1.20 0.46
C TYR A 488 -27.64 1.49 1.58
N PRO A 489 -28.95 1.19 1.41
CA PRO A 489 -29.98 1.50 2.40
C PRO A 489 -29.77 0.83 3.78
N TRP A 490 -29.07 -0.30 3.81
CA TRP A 490 -28.76 -1.05 5.04
C TRP A 490 -27.52 -0.52 5.77
N SER A 491 -26.74 0.37 5.14
CA SER A 491 -25.52 0.95 5.71
C SER A 491 -25.83 2.26 6.43
N LEU A 492 -25.38 2.40 7.68
CA LEU A 492 -25.40 3.68 8.40
C LEU A 492 -24.12 4.51 8.15
N GLY A 493 -23.22 4.06 7.26
CA GLY A 493 -21.94 4.73 7.01
C GLY A 493 -22.07 6.19 6.58
N LYS A 494 -23.11 6.55 5.81
CA LYS A 494 -23.36 7.93 5.37
C LYS A 494 -23.51 8.91 6.54
N MET A 495 -23.98 8.46 7.70
CA MET A 495 -24.09 9.30 8.90
C MET A 495 -22.73 9.78 9.41
N ILE A 496 -21.68 8.96 9.29
CA ILE A 496 -20.30 9.34 9.65
C ILE A 496 -19.83 10.51 8.79
N LEU A 497 -20.03 10.43 7.47
CA LEU A 497 -19.64 11.50 6.55
C LEU A 497 -20.38 12.81 6.86
N ILE A 498 -21.70 12.73 7.14
CA ILE A 498 -22.51 13.89 7.53
C ILE A 498 -21.98 14.51 8.84
N ASN A 499 -21.76 13.70 9.86
CA ASN A 499 -21.32 14.19 11.17
C ASN A 499 -19.91 14.77 11.10
N PHE A 500 -19.00 14.14 10.35
CA PHE A 500 -17.65 14.66 10.11
C PHE A 500 -17.68 16.04 9.43
N LEU A 501 -18.38 16.17 8.30
CA LEU A 501 -18.44 17.43 7.56
C LEU A 501 -19.10 18.55 8.35
N ARG A 502 -20.13 18.24 9.17
CA ARG A 502 -20.72 19.19 10.12
C ARG A 502 -19.70 19.73 11.11
N MET A 503 -18.92 18.84 11.74
CA MET A 503 -17.89 19.26 12.68
C MET A 503 -16.77 20.04 11.99
N ALA A 504 -16.35 19.62 10.79
CA ALA A 504 -15.32 20.31 10.02
C ALA A 504 -15.74 21.72 9.58
N LEU A 505 -16.98 21.89 9.10
CA LEU A 505 -17.55 23.19 8.78
C LEU A 505 -17.63 24.11 10.00
N ASN A 506 -18.01 23.58 11.17
CA ASN A 506 -18.02 24.36 12.40
C ASN A 506 -16.63 24.85 12.78
N GLU A 507 -15.58 24.03 12.62
CA GLU A 507 -14.20 24.46 12.85
C GLU A 507 -13.72 25.48 11.80
N TYR A 508 -14.09 25.29 10.53
CA TYR A 508 -13.76 26.21 9.46
C TYR A 508 -14.35 27.61 9.68
N ASN A 509 -15.62 27.69 10.09
CA ASN A 509 -16.34 28.94 10.36
C ASN A 509 -15.88 29.64 11.66
N LYS A 510 -15.13 28.96 12.53
CA LYS A 510 -14.50 29.63 13.70
C LYS A 510 -13.20 30.34 13.32
N LYS A 511 -12.56 29.91 12.23
CA LYS A 511 -11.25 30.40 11.77
C LYS A 511 -11.35 31.50 10.71
N ASN A 512 -12.48 31.62 10.01
CA ASN A 512 -12.78 32.62 8.99
C ASN A 512 -14.04 33.38 9.38
#